data_AF-A0A2S9GHA0-F1
#
_entry.id   AF-A0A2S9GHA0-F1
#
_cell.length_a   1.000
_cell.length_b   1.000
_cell.length_c   1.000
_cell.angle_alpha   90.00
_cell.angle_beta   90.00
_cell.angle_gamma   90.00
#
_symmetry.space_group_name_H-M   'P 1'
#
loop_
_entity.id
_entity.type
_entity.pdbx_description
1 polymer ?
#
loop_
_entity_poly.entity_id
_entity_poly.type
_entity_poly.pdbx_seq_one_letter_code
_entity_poly.pdbx_strand_id
1 'polypeptide(L)'
;TADGRETTATDWNPSWAWAAGGMISTVRDMHIWAPALATGTLPTRQMQQERLQTVDHDGTPAPHGYGLGLFNLAGWIGHNGSLPG
;
A
#
# COMPACT_ATOMS: atom_id res chain seq x y z
N THR A 1 -8.76 -16.53 15.02
CA THR A 1 -9.52 -17.39 14.08
C THR A 1 -11.00 -17.12 14.23
N ALA A 2 -11.86 -17.71 13.39
CA ALA A 2 -13.31 -17.49 13.46
C ALA A 2 -13.94 -17.90 14.80
N ASP A 3 -13.29 -18.77 15.57
CA ASP A 3 -13.69 -19.19 16.93
C ASP A 3 -13.07 -18.32 18.03
N GLY A 4 -12.47 -17.17 17.69
CA GLY A 4 -11.90 -16.21 18.65
C GLY A 4 -10.56 -16.60 19.27
N ARG A 5 -9.99 -17.74 18.89
CA ARG A 5 -8.67 -18.18 19.38
C ARG A 5 -7.52 -17.62 18.55
N GLU A 6 -6.35 -17.53 19.16
CA GLU A 6 -5.10 -17.27 18.42
C GLU A 6 -4.63 -18.54 17.71
N THR A 7 -3.91 -18.37 16.60
CA THR A 7 -3.26 -19.46 15.88
C THR A 7 -2.04 -18.95 15.13
N THR A 8 -1.09 -19.84 14.85
CA THR A 8 0.09 -19.53 14.06
C THR A 8 -0.30 -19.36 12.59
N ALA A 9 0.03 -18.20 12.02
CA ALA A 9 -0.26 -17.85 10.64
C ALA A 9 0.93 -17.98 9.67
N THR A 10 2.09 -18.45 10.16
CA THR A 10 3.37 -18.46 9.42
C THR A 10 3.28 -19.11 8.02
N ASP A 11 2.54 -20.22 7.90
CA ASP A 11 2.40 -20.97 6.64
C ASP A 11 1.05 -20.75 5.94
N TRP A 12 0.31 -19.71 6.32
CA TRP A 12 -0.97 -19.41 5.67
C TRP A 12 -0.75 -18.96 4.24
N ASN A 13 -1.56 -19.49 3.31
CA ASN A 13 -1.47 -19.13 1.91
C ASN A 13 -2.11 -17.75 1.65
N PRO A 14 -1.36 -16.71 1.22
CA PRO A 14 -1.90 -15.38 0.96
C PRO A 14 -2.55 -15.25 -0.44
N SER A 15 -2.79 -16.35 -1.16
CA SER A 15 -3.37 -16.33 -2.52
C SER A 15 -4.72 -15.62 -2.60
N TRP A 16 -5.48 -15.58 -1.50
CA TRP A 16 -6.73 -14.82 -1.39
C TRP A 16 -6.52 -13.30 -1.54
N ALA A 17 -5.35 -12.78 -1.16
CA ALA A 17 -5.01 -11.37 -1.31
C ALA A 17 -4.51 -11.07 -2.74
N TRP A 18 -3.90 -12.04 -3.42
CA TRP A 18 -3.36 -11.90 -4.78
C TRP A 18 -2.57 -10.59 -4.94
N ALA A 19 -2.88 -9.79 -5.96
CA ALA A 19 -2.24 -8.50 -6.24
C ALA A 19 -2.52 -7.41 -5.18
N ALA A 20 -3.51 -7.58 -4.30
CA ALA A 20 -3.84 -6.61 -3.26
C ALA A 20 -2.93 -6.69 -2.03
N GLY A 21 -2.25 -7.82 -1.80
CA GLY A 21 -1.43 -8.01 -0.60
C GLY A 21 -0.59 -9.29 -0.52
N GLY A 22 -0.51 -10.08 -1.60
CA GLY A 22 0.23 -11.35 -1.61
C GLY A 22 1.73 -11.23 -1.86
N MET A 23 2.28 -10.02 -1.93
CA MET A 23 3.72 -9.81 -2.10
C MET A 23 4.49 -10.10 -0.81
N ILE A 24 5.64 -10.75 -0.94
CA ILE A 24 6.61 -10.97 0.15
C ILE A 24 7.88 -10.20 -0.21
N SER A 25 8.48 -9.50 0.76
CA SER A 25 9.68 -8.70 0.55
C SER A 25 10.51 -8.58 1.83
N THR A 26 11.65 -7.89 1.73
CA THR A 26 12.53 -7.59 2.86
C THR A 26 12.64 -6.08 3.07
N VAL A 27 13.09 -5.65 4.26
CA VAL A 27 13.40 -4.23 4.52
C VAL A 27 14.45 -3.70 3.55
N ARG A 28 15.41 -4.55 3.15
CA ARG A 28 16.44 -4.21 2.17
C ARG A 28 15.84 -3.90 0.79
N ASP A 29 14.92 -4.73 0.32
CA ASP A 29 14.24 -4.51 -0.96
C ASP A 29 13.34 -3.28 -0.89
N MET A 30 12.69 -3.02 0.24
CA MET A 30 11.88 -1.82 0.45
C MET A 30 12.73 -0.53 0.40
N HIS A 31 13.98 -0.56 0.86
CA HIS A 31 14.91 0.56 0.69
C HIS A 31 15.28 0.85 -0.78
N ILE A 32 15.07 -0.10 -1.69
CA ILE A 32 15.26 0.09 -3.13
C ILE A 32 13.94 0.55 -3.76
N TRP A 33 12.85 -0.16 -3.45
CA TRP A 33 11.54 0.06 -4.06
C TRP A 33 10.91 1.41 -3.70
N ALA A 34 10.87 1.77 -2.41
CA ALA A 34 10.14 2.96 -1.97
C ALA A 34 10.72 4.26 -2.57
N PRO A 35 12.04 4.51 -2.59
CA PRO A 35 12.59 5.70 -3.24
C PRO A 35 12.37 5.73 -4.76
N ALA A 36 12.48 4.58 -5.44
CA ALA A 36 12.26 4.48 -6.88
C ALA A 36 10.81 4.86 -7.25
N LEU A 37 9.84 4.33 -6.49
CA LEU A 37 8.43 4.63 -6.69
C LEU A 37 8.07 6.07 -6.31
N ALA A 38 8.64 6.60 -5.23
CA ALA A 38 8.35 7.94 -4.74
C ALA A 38 8.88 9.03 -5.67
N THR A 39 10.08 8.84 -6.22
CA THR A 39 10.74 9.83 -7.10
C THR A 39 10.37 9.70 -8.58
N GLY A 40 9.57 8.69 -8.93
CA GLY A 40 9.04 8.53 -10.28
C GLY A 40 10.06 7.99 -11.29
N THR A 41 11.00 7.14 -10.86
CA THR A 41 11.95 6.48 -11.79
C THR A 41 11.31 5.37 -12.60
N LEU A 42 10.15 4.85 -12.15
CA LEU A 42 9.38 3.79 -12.81
C LEU A 42 8.15 4.31 -13.55
N PRO A 43 7.21 5.03 -12.89
CA PRO A 43 6.08 5.63 -13.60
C PRO A 43 6.54 6.82 -14.45
N THR A 44 5.83 7.07 -15.56
CA THR A 44 5.98 8.34 -16.27
C THR A 44 5.57 9.50 -15.35
N ARG A 45 6.04 10.71 -15.66
CA ARG A 45 5.62 11.92 -14.92
C ARG A 45 4.10 12.04 -14.85
N GLN A 46 3.40 11.77 -15.96
CA GLN A 46 1.94 11.82 -16.02
C GLN A 46 1.31 10.80 -15.05
N MET A 47 1.74 9.54 -15.09
CA MET A 47 1.22 8.51 -14.19
C MET A 47 1.49 8.85 -12.71
N GLN A 48 2.66 9.43 -12.40
CA GLN A 48 2.97 9.85 -11.03
C GLN A 48 2.04 10.98 -10.56
N GLN A 49 1.70 11.93 -11.43
CA GLN A 49 0.73 12.98 -11.11
C GLN A 49 -0.65 12.39 -10.83
N GLU A 50 -1.13 11.46 -11.66
CA GLU A 50 -2.41 10.79 -11.46
C GLU A 50 -2.45 9.98 -10.15
N ARG A 51 -1.37 9.25 -9.82
CA ARG A 51 -1.26 8.47 -8.58
C ARG A 51 -1.38 9.33 -7.31
N LEU A 52 -0.87 10.56 -7.36
CA LEU A 52 -0.83 11.48 -6.23
C LEU A 52 -2.09 12.34 -6.08
N GLN A 53 -3.06 12.24 -6.99
CA GLN A 53 -4.37 12.86 -6.82
C GLN A 53 -5.19 12.06 -5.82
N THR A 54 -5.27 12.56 -4.59
CA THR A 54 -6.00 11.92 -3.50
C THR A 54 -7.36 12.59 -3.26
N VAL A 55 -8.37 11.80 -2.96
CA VAL A 55 -9.71 12.25 -2.56
C VAL A 55 -10.14 11.61 -1.25
N ASP A 56 -11.11 12.21 -0.57
CA ASP A 56 -11.85 11.57 0.53
C ASP A 56 -12.85 10.53 -0.04
N HIS A 57 -13.54 9.81 0.85
CA HIS A 57 -14.54 8.80 0.52
C HIS A 57 -15.72 9.33 -0.32
N ASP A 58 -16.01 10.63 -0.27
CA ASP A 58 -17.05 11.30 -1.04
C ASP A 58 -16.54 11.92 -2.35
N GLY A 59 -15.25 11.76 -2.65
CA GLY A 59 -14.60 12.28 -3.85
C GLY A 59 -14.12 13.73 -3.74
N THR A 60 -14.25 14.37 -2.58
CA THR A 60 -13.78 15.75 -2.37
C THR A 60 -12.30 15.80 -1.98
N PRO A 61 -11.60 16.93 -2.21
CA PRO A 61 -10.24 17.11 -1.72
C PRO A 61 -10.20 17.14 -0.19
N ALA A 62 -9.32 16.35 0.42
CA ALA A 62 -9.14 16.29 1.87
C ALA A 62 -7.66 16.20 2.27
N PRO A 63 -7.29 16.67 3.49
CA PRO A 63 -5.93 16.54 4.02
C PRO A 63 -5.51 15.08 4.27
N HIS A 64 -6.50 14.19 4.34
CA HIS A 64 -6.34 12.74 4.35
C HIS A 64 -7.11 12.19 3.16
N GLY A 65 -6.45 11.44 2.27
CA GLY A 65 -7.12 10.92 1.10
C GLY A 65 -6.42 9.74 0.47
N TYR A 66 -7.11 9.09 -0.44
CA TYR A 66 -6.62 7.92 -1.17
C TYR A 66 -6.55 8.23 -2.67
N GLY A 67 -5.42 7.89 -3.28
CA GLY A 67 -5.17 8.03 -4.72
C GLY A 67 -5.07 6.66 -5.39
N LEU A 68 -4.25 6.55 -6.44
CA LEU A 68 -4.09 5.27 -7.12
C LEU A 68 -3.04 4.40 -6.40
N GLY A 69 -3.51 3.60 -5.43
CA GLY A 69 -2.70 2.63 -4.69
C GLY A 69 -1.81 3.24 -3.60
N LEU A 70 -2.18 4.41 -3.09
CA LEU A 70 -1.52 5.10 -1.98
C LEU A 70 -2.52 5.98 -1.24
N PHE A 71 -2.22 6.28 0.03
CA PHE A 71 -2.85 7.37 0.75
C PHE A 71 -1.86 8.51 0.98
N ASN A 72 -2.40 9.70 1.23
CA ASN A 72 -1.71 10.82 1.84
C ASN A 72 -2.36 11.08 3.20
N LEU A 73 -1.59 10.93 4.29
CA LEU A 73 -2.04 11.28 5.64
C LEU A 73 -1.25 12.47 6.14
N ALA A 74 -1.75 13.69 5.90
CA ALA A 74 -1.10 14.93 6.32
C ALA A 74 0.40 15.01 5.93
N GLY A 75 0.74 14.59 4.70
CA GLY A 75 2.10 14.59 4.17
C GLY A 75 2.80 13.23 4.22
N TRP A 76 2.26 12.26 4.95
CA TRP A 76 2.74 10.88 4.92
C TRP A 76 2.15 10.14 3.71
N ILE A 77 2.93 10.06 2.64
CA ILE A 77 2.52 9.44 1.37
C ILE A 77 3.04 8.01 1.29
N GLY A 78 2.14 7.04 1.14
CA GLY A 78 2.51 5.63 1.07
C GLY A 78 1.31 4.70 1.20
N HIS A 79 1.56 3.47 1.67
CA HIS A 79 0.52 2.50 1.98
C HIS A 79 1.03 1.53 3.06
N ASN A 80 0.18 1.12 4.00
CA ASN A 80 0.52 0.09 4.99
C ASN A 80 0.14 -1.31 4.48
N GLY A 81 0.57 -2.37 5.18
CA GLY A 81 0.15 -3.74 4.90
C GLY A 81 -0.32 -4.41 6.18
N SER A 82 -1.37 -5.22 6.10
CA SER A 82 -1.83 -6.06 7.21
C SER A 82 -2.41 -7.35 6.64
N LEU A 83 -1.82 -8.47 7.03
CA LEU A 83 -2.27 -9.83 6.78
C LEU A 83 -2.13 -10.61 8.11
N PRO A 84 -2.77 -11.78 8.26
CA PRO A 84 -2.54 -12.64 9.43
C PRO A 84 -1.05 -12.96 9.63
N GLY A 85 -0.55 -12.67 10.83
CA GLY A 85 0.88 -12.72 11.19
C GLY A 85 1.33 -11.42 11.85
#